data_AF-A0A7I8DE62-F1
#
_entry.id   AF-A0A7I8DE62-F1
#
_cell.length_a   1.000
_cell.length_b   1.000
_cell.length_c   1.000
_cell.angle_alpha   90.00
_cell.angle_beta   90.00
_cell.angle_gamma   90.00
#
_symmetry.space_group_name_H-M   'P 1'
#
loop_
_entity.id
_entity.type
_entity.pdbx_description
1 polymer ?
#
loop_
_entity_poly.entity_id
_entity_poly.type
_entity_poly.pdbx_seq_one_letter_code
_entity_poly.pdbx_strand_id
1 'polypeptide(L)'
;MQPLFKFPKAGHYAFFYETAHLMLISWERDDKKELYRISGQQGETISLDFPGELYTDRVMDMISRIFFINVQEASEEKRYTLGAYFTRHSHAYAVYYERDAAAGELIFFRVIDEGTGYGLDVVEDPAEYQAVAAEIEERYGGFLQFH
;
A
#
# COMPACT_ATOMS: atom_id res chain seq x y z
N MET A 1 -19.09 -11.80 -25.35
CA MET A 1 -17.91 -11.02 -24.91
C MET A 1 -18.36 -10.05 -23.84
N GLN A 2 -17.72 -10.06 -22.68
CA GLN A 2 -17.87 -8.95 -21.73
C GLN A 2 -17.10 -7.73 -22.25
N PRO A 3 -17.61 -6.51 -22.05
CA PRO A 3 -16.92 -5.29 -22.43
C PRO A 3 -15.61 -5.11 -21.63
N LEU A 4 -14.54 -4.72 -22.32
CA LEU A 4 -13.27 -4.32 -21.69
C LEU A 4 -13.32 -2.82 -21.37
N PHE A 5 -13.33 -2.47 -20.10
CA PHE A 5 -13.23 -1.08 -19.64
C PHE A 5 -11.80 -0.78 -19.21
N LYS A 6 -11.29 0.40 -19.61
CA LYS A 6 -9.98 0.91 -19.20
C LYS A 6 -10.15 2.30 -18.59
N PHE A 7 -9.42 2.57 -17.52
CA PHE A 7 -9.39 3.87 -16.86
C PHE A 7 -7.99 4.50 -17.01
N PRO A 8 -7.58 4.93 -18.22
CA PRO A 8 -6.19 5.32 -18.50
C PRO A 8 -5.71 6.57 -17.74
N LYS A 9 -6.63 7.35 -17.17
CA LYS A 9 -6.32 8.55 -16.36
C LYS A 9 -6.36 8.27 -14.86
N ALA A 10 -6.56 7.02 -14.45
CA ALA A 10 -6.54 6.64 -13.05
C ALA A 10 -5.16 6.07 -12.68
N GLY A 11 -4.66 6.47 -11.51
CA GLY A 11 -3.56 5.76 -10.86
C GLY A 11 -4.08 4.42 -10.34
N HIS A 12 -3.32 3.35 -10.56
CA HIS A 12 -3.61 2.01 -10.07
C HIS A 12 -2.49 1.62 -9.11
N TYR A 13 -2.83 1.38 -7.85
CA TYR A 13 -1.89 1.11 -6.78
C TYR A 13 -2.27 -0.21 -6.12
N ALA A 14 -1.51 -1.26 -6.41
CA ALA A 14 -1.66 -2.55 -5.76
C ALA A 14 -0.96 -2.51 -4.41
N PHE A 15 -1.61 -3.00 -3.37
CA PHE A 15 -1.05 -3.05 -2.03
C PHE A 15 -1.68 -4.17 -1.21
N PHE A 16 -1.02 -4.54 -0.11
CA PHE A 16 -1.57 -5.47 0.88
C PHE A 16 -2.13 -4.72 2.08
N TYR A 17 -3.30 -5.14 2.54
CA TYR A 17 -3.85 -4.76 3.83
C TYR A 17 -4.07 -6.04 4.64
N GLU A 18 -3.19 -6.27 5.61
CA GLU A 18 -3.01 -7.56 6.26
C GLU A 18 -2.83 -8.65 5.17
N THR A 19 -3.69 -9.66 5.14
CA THR A 19 -3.63 -10.73 4.13
C THR A 19 -4.39 -10.41 2.84
N ALA A 20 -5.07 -9.26 2.76
CA ALA A 20 -5.89 -8.91 1.60
C ALA A 20 -5.06 -8.19 0.54
N HIS A 21 -5.09 -8.71 -0.69
CA HIS A 21 -4.49 -8.05 -1.85
C HIS A 21 -5.51 -7.09 -2.48
N LEU A 22 -5.19 -5.80 -2.47
CA LEU A 22 -6.10 -4.73 -2.81
C LEU A 22 -5.55 -3.87 -3.95
N MET A 23 -6.45 -3.23 -4.68
CA MET A 23 -6.17 -2.22 -5.70
C MET A 23 -6.87 -0.93 -5.29
N LEU A 24 -6.08 0.12 -5.04
CA LEU A 24 -6.59 1.48 -4.94
C LEU A 24 -6.56 2.12 -6.34
N ILE A 25 -7.72 2.55 -6.81
CA ILE A 25 -7.85 3.32 -8.04
C ILE A 25 -8.08 4.78 -7.65
N SER A 26 -7.17 5.67 -8.06
CA SER A 26 -7.21 7.08 -7.68
C SER A 26 -7.30 8.00 -8.90
N TRP A 27 -8.22 8.95 -8.87
CA TRP A 27 -8.39 9.98 -9.89
C TRP A 27 -8.04 11.35 -9.32
N GLU A 28 -6.91 11.91 -9.77
CA GLU A 28 -6.39 13.18 -9.24
C GLU A 28 -7.35 14.37 -9.44
N ARG A 29 -8.05 14.41 -10.58
CA ARG A 29 -8.91 15.55 -10.94
C ARG A 29 -10.06 15.77 -9.96
N ASP A 30 -10.63 14.68 -9.44
CA ASP A 30 -11.87 14.70 -8.65
C ASP A 30 -11.62 14.26 -7.19
N ASP A 31 -10.34 14.08 -6.81
CA ASP A 31 -9.85 13.46 -5.55
C ASP A 31 -10.53 12.12 -5.20
N LYS A 32 -11.14 11.48 -6.19
CA LYS A 32 -11.91 10.25 -6.02
C LYS A 32 -10.96 9.07 -5.86
N LYS A 33 -11.24 8.23 -4.87
CA LYS A 33 -10.54 6.96 -4.63
C LYS A 33 -11.55 5.84 -4.53
N GLU A 34 -11.28 4.72 -5.21
CA GLU A 34 -12.07 3.51 -5.13
C GLU A 34 -11.18 2.33 -4.76
N LEU A 35 -11.71 1.43 -3.93
CA LEU A 35 -10.99 0.28 -3.42
C LEU A 35 -11.61 -1.01 -3.95
N TYR A 36 -10.76 -1.89 -4.47
CA TYR A 36 -11.15 -3.20 -4.95
C TYR A 36 -10.22 -4.27 -4.36
N ARG A 37 -10.75 -5.49 -4.22
CA ARG A 37 -9.94 -6.66 -3.93
C ARG A 37 -9.46 -7.29 -5.22
N ILE A 38 -8.18 -7.61 -5.31
CA ILE A 38 -7.63 -8.39 -6.42
C ILE A 38 -7.98 -9.86 -6.18
N SER A 39 -8.83 -10.43 -7.04
CA SER A 39 -9.35 -11.79 -6.90
C SER A 39 -8.65 -12.80 -7.82
N GLY A 40 -7.88 -12.33 -8.78
CA GLY A 40 -7.06 -13.16 -9.65
C GLY A 40 -6.30 -12.36 -10.69
N GLN A 41 -5.30 -13.01 -11.30
CA GLN A 41 -4.55 -12.47 -12.42
C GLN A 41 -4.38 -13.56 -13.48
N GLN A 42 -4.70 -13.23 -14.72
CA GLN A 42 -4.50 -14.09 -15.89
C GLN A 42 -3.73 -13.32 -16.95
N GLY A 43 -2.44 -13.60 -17.07
CA GLY A 43 -1.53 -12.82 -17.90
C GLY A 43 -1.50 -11.35 -17.44
N GLU A 44 -1.83 -10.44 -18.34
CA GLU A 44 -1.91 -9.00 -18.07
C GLU A 44 -3.27 -8.54 -17.53
N THR A 45 -4.23 -9.45 -17.37
CA THR A 45 -5.59 -9.12 -16.88
C THR A 45 -5.68 -9.36 -15.38
N ILE A 46 -6.09 -8.34 -14.63
CA ILE A 46 -6.36 -8.41 -13.20
C ILE A 46 -7.87 -8.43 -12.99
N SER A 47 -8.37 -9.39 -12.21
CA SER A 47 -9.78 -9.45 -11.77
C SER A 47 -9.94 -8.72 -10.45
N LEU A 48 -10.95 -7.86 -10.39
CA LEU A 48 -11.24 -6.99 -9.26
C LEU A 48 -12.66 -7.25 -8.75
N ASP A 49 -12.79 -7.45 -7.44
CA ASP A 49 -14.07 -7.57 -6.75
C ASP A 49 -14.29 -6.36 -5.84
N PHE A 50 -15.54 -5.91 -5.72
CA PHE A 50 -15.88 -4.94 -4.67
C PHE A 50 -15.87 -5.64 -3.31
N PRO A 51 -15.06 -5.18 -2.33
CA PRO A 51 -14.92 -5.88 -1.05
C PRO A 51 -16.08 -5.63 -0.07
N GLY A 52 -17.05 -4.78 -0.45
CA GLY A 52 -18.14 -4.33 0.40
C GLY A 52 -17.86 -2.96 1.02
N GLU A 53 -18.94 -2.22 1.28
CA GLU A 53 -18.89 -0.83 1.77
C GLU A 53 -18.21 -0.74 3.14
N LEU A 54 -18.66 -1.52 4.13
CA LEU A 54 -18.08 -1.50 5.48
C LEU A 54 -16.58 -1.83 5.51
N TYR A 55 -16.13 -2.74 4.64
CA TYR A 55 -14.71 -3.07 4.54
C TYR A 55 -13.93 -1.93 3.88
N THR A 56 -14.48 -1.37 2.80
CA THR A 56 -13.92 -0.21 2.11
C THR A 56 -13.73 0.96 3.06
N ASP A 57 -14.77 1.35 3.80
CA ASP A 57 -14.73 2.49 4.71
C ASP A 57 -13.65 2.30 5.77
N ARG A 58 -13.58 1.11 6.38
CA ARG A 58 -12.57 0.81 7.41
C ARG A 58 -11.14 0.87 6.87
N VAL A 59 -10.90 0.29 5.69
CA VAL A 59 -9.57 0.32 5.09
C VAL A 59 -9.20 1.74 4.68
N MET A 60 -10.13 2.50 4.09
CA MET A 60 -9.92 3.87 3.68
C MET A 60 -9.67 4.79 4.88
N ASP A 61 -10.43 4.65 5.97
CA ASP A 61 -10.20 5.40 7.22
C ASP A 61 -8.79 5.16 7.76
N MET A 62 -8.32 3.90 7.71
CA MET A 62 -6.98 3.54 8.14
C MET A 62 -5.89 4.14 7.24
N ILE A 63 -6.00 3.93 5.93
CA ILE A 63 -4.89 4.23 5.02
C ILE A 63 -4.92 5.64 4.45
N SER A 64 -6.04 6.36 4.49
CA SER A 64 -6.24 7.63 3.76
C SER A 64 -5.13 8.67 3.98
N ARG A 65 -4.59 8.76 5.20
CA ARG A 65 -3.51 9.70 5.56
C ARG A 65 -2.11 9.17 5.32
N ILE A 66 -1.96 7.86 5.25
CA ILE A 66 -0.67 7.18 5.19
C ILE A 66 -0.43 6.50 3.83
N PHE A 67 -1.39 6.52 2.90
CA PHE A 67 -1.27 5.78 1.64
C PHE A 67 -0.23 6.40 0.70
N PHE A 68 -0.23 7.73 0.60
CA PHE A 68 0.77 8.50 -0.13
C PHE A 68 1.51 9.36 0.86
N ILE A 69 2.83 9.22 0.91
CA ILE A 69 3.67 10.03 1.78
C ILE A 69 4.77 10.69 0.96
N ASN A 70 5.21 11.84 1.44
CA ASN A 70 6.42 12.49 0.95
C ASN A 70 7.48 12.38 2.04
N VAL A 71 8.66 11.91 1.67
CA VAL A 71 9.81 11.78 2.57
C VAL A 71 10.87 12.75 2.08
N GLN A 72 11.32 13.63 2.99
CA GLN A 72 12.43 14.53 2.71
C GLN A 72 13.75 13.78 2.92
N GLU A 73 14.41 13.43 1.82
CA GLU A 73 15.73 12.77 1.85
C GLU A 73 16.80 13.77 1.42
N ALA A 74 17.71 14.15 2.33
CA ALA A 74 18.90 14.99 2.10
C ALA A 74 18.70 16.27 1.25
N SER A 75 18.50 16.14 -0.05
CA SER A 75 18.32 17.21 -1.03
C SER A 75 17.06 17.11 -1.91
N GLU A 76 16.28 16.03 -1.81
CA GLU A 76 15.10 15.79 -2.66
C GLU A 76 13.90 15.31 -1.83
N GLU A 77 12.71 15.75 -2.22
CA GLU A 77 11.45 15.22 -1.69
C GLU A 77 11.04 14.05 -2.58
N LYS A 78 10.97 12.86 -2.00
CA LYS A 78 10.54 11.65 -2.70
C LYS A 78 9.13 11.26 -2.31
N ARG A 79 8.34 10.82 -3.29
CA ARG A 79 6.97 10.37 -3.08
C ARG A 79 6.92 8.86 -3.03
N TYR A 80 6.36 8.36 -1.94
CA TYR A 80 6.23 6.94 -1.66
C TYR A 80 4.77 6.53 -1.63
N THR A 81 4.51 5.31 -2.07
CA THR A 81 3.18 4.70 -2.03
C THR A 81 3.19 3.48 -1.14
N LEU A 82 2.12 3.31 -0.35
CA LEU A 82 1.94 2.15 0.51
C LEU A 82 1.87 0.87 -0.34
N GLY A 83 2.80 -0.05 -0.10
CA GLY A 83 2.82 -1.39 -0.68
C GLY A 83 2.24 -2.45 0.25
N ALA A 84 2.37 -2.29 1.57
CA ALA A 84 1.75 -3.19 2.54
C ALA A 84 1.46 -2.50 3.87
N TYR A 85 0.36 -2.89 4.51
CA TYR A 85 0.04 -2.60 5.89
C TYR A 85 -0.19 -3.92 6.63
N PHE A 86 0.37 -4.09 7.82
CA PHE A 86 0.10 -5.27 8.64
C PHE A 86 0.36 -5.04 10.12
N THR A 87 -0.26 -5.89 10.95
CA THR A 87 -0.08 -5.85 12.40
C THR A 87 0.79 -7.01 12.88
N ARG A 88 1.75 -6.72 13.76
CA ARG A 88 2.65 -7.68 14.41
C ARG A 88 2.88 -7.28 15.87
N HIS A 89 2.69 -8.22 16.79
CA HIS A 89 2.88 -8.00 18.24
C HIS A 89 2.27 -6.67 18.75
N SER A 90 1.02 -6.40 18.37
CA SER A 90 0.26 -5.20 18.73
C SER A 90 0.75 -3.87 18.12
N HIS A 91 1.72 -3.90 17.21
CA HIS A 91 2.16 -2.74 16.45
C HIS A 91 1.74 -2.89 14.99
N ALA A 92 1.28 -1.80 14.39
CA ALA A 92 1.00 -1.74 12.97
C ALA A 92 2.23 -1.21 12.23
N TYR A 93 2.46 -1.75 11.04
CA TYR A 93 3.58 -1.40 10.19
C TYR A 93 3.09 -1.09 8.78
N ALA A 94 3.73 -0.10 8.17
CA ALA A 94 3.48 0.32 6.81
C ALA A 94 4.78 0.22 6.00
N VAL A 95 4.67 -0.39 4.83
CA VAL A 95 5.76 -0.63 3.88
C VAL A 95 5.51 0.21 2.67
N TYR A 96 6.53 0.91 2.21
CA TYR A 96 6.42 1.79 1.06
C TYR A 96 7.43 1.48 -0.01
N TYR A 97 7.03 1.78 -1.24
CA TYR A 97 7.88 1.72 -2.42
C TYR A 97 7.85 3.05 -3.17
N GLU A 98 8.97 3.37 -3.81
CA GLU A 98 9.05 4.46 -4.78
C GLU A 98 8.57 3.93 -6.13
N ARG A 99 7.55 4.56 -6.71
CA ARG A 99 6.91 4.06 -7.93
C ARG A 99 7.80 4.12 -9.17
N ASP A 100 8.70 5.10 -9.23
CA ASP A 100 9.49 5.43 -10.41
C ASP A 100 10.95 4.93 -10.32
N ALA A 101 11.30 4.21 -9.25
CA ALA A 101 12.63 3.64 -9.05
C ALA A 101 12.80 2.30 -9.76
N ALA A 102 13.90 2.11 -10.49
CA ALA A 102 14.22 0.88 -11.24
C ALA A 102 14.51 -0.36 -10.36
N ALA A 103 14.75 -0.14 -9.07
CA ALA A 103 14.82 -1.13 -8.01
C ALA A 103 14.57 -0.36 -6.71
N GLY A 104 13.31 -0.30 -6.27
CA GLY A 104 12.92 0.54 -5.14
C GLY A 104 13.43 -0.02 -3.82
N GLU A 105 14.15 0.79 -3.06
CA GLU A 105 14.38 0.54 -1.64
C GLU A 105 13.03 0.57 -0.93
N LEU A 106 12.69 -0.51 -0.22
CA LEU A 106 11.51 -0.54 0.63
C LEU A 106 11.82 0.21 1.92
N ILE A 107 10.96 1.13 2.28
CA ILE A 107 11.04 1.84 3.56
C ILE A 107 9.89 1.39 4.46
N PHE A 108 10.17 1.26 5.76
CA PHE A 108 9.24 0.76 6.75
C PHE A 108 9.02 1.80 7.83
N PHE A 109 7.76 1.97 8.22
CA PHE A 109 7.36 2.81 9.32
C PHE A 109 6.46 2.03 10.26
N ARG A 110 6.54 2.37 11.55
CA ARG A 110 5.49 2.01 12.51
C ARG A 110 4.32 2.97 12.31
N VAL A 111 3.12 2.44 12.28
CA VAL A 111 1.89 3.24 12.25
C VAL A 111 1.47 3.53 13.69
N ILE A 112 1.29 4.82 14.00
CA ILE A 112 0.90 5.30 15.33
C ILE A 112 -0.50 5.92 15.28
N ASP A 113 -1.31 5.67 16.31
CA ASP A 113 -2.61 6.33 16.48
C ASP A 113 -2.41 7.67 17.18
N GLU A 114 -2.75 8.76 16.50
CA GLU A 114 -2.64 10.14 17.00
C GLU A 114 -3.98 10.66 17.56
N GLY A 115 -4.98 9.80 17.71
CA GLY A 115 -6.33 10.10 18.21
C GLY A 115 -7.21 10.89 17.22
N THR A 116 -6.61 11.57 16.25
CA THR A 116 -7.31 12.24 15.14
C THR A 116 -7.11 11.55 13.80
N GLY A 117 -6.35 10.45 13.77
CA GLY A 117 -5.96 9.69 12.58
C GLY A 117 -4.67 8.91 12.85
N TYR A 118 -4.03 8.47 11.77
CA TYR A 118 -2.80 7.68 11.83
C TYR A 118 -1.60 8.49 11.37
N GLY A 119 -0.50 8.40 12.13
CA GLY A 119 0.81 8.93 11.82
C GLY A 119 1.83 7.83 11.55
N LEU A 120 3.06 8.22 11.23
CA LEU A 120 4.17 7.31 10.94
C LEU A 120 5.37 7.65 11.80
N ASP A 121 6.02 6.61 12.32
CA ASP A 121 7.26 6.71 13.08
C ASP A 121 8.33 5.80 12.47
N VAL A 122 9.59 6.22 12.53
CA VAL A 122 10.70 5.47 11.92
C VAL A 122 11.01 4.25 12.78
N VAL A 123 11.26 3.11 12.14
CA VAL A 123 11.75 1.92 12.84
C VAL A 123 13.26 2.05 13.03
N GLU A 124 13.68 2.67 14.14
CA GLU A 124 15.11 2.90 14.44
C GLU A 124 15.83 1.66 14.99
N ASP A 125 15.11 0.76 15.69
CA ASP A 125 15.71 -0.45 16.27
C ASP A 125 16.08 -1.45 15.15
N PRO A 126 17.37 -1.77 14.97
CA PRO A 126 17.81 -2.70 13.93
C PRO A 126 17.20 -4.10 14.08
N ALA A 127 16.93 -4.56 15.31
CA ALA A 127 16.34 -5.88 15.53
C ALA A 127 14.86 -5.91 15.10
N GLU A 128 14.12 -4.84 15.39
CA GLU A 128 12.75 -4.67 14.92
C GLU A 128 12.70 -4.55 13.39
N TYR A 129 13.58 -3.73 12.81
CA TYR A 129 13.68 -3.55 11.37
C TYR A 129 13.89 -4.89 10.65
N GLN A 130 14.84 -5.71 11.13
CA GLN A 130 15.12 -7.03 10.55
C GLN A 130 13.92 -7.98 10.68
N ALA A 131 13.20 -7.93 11.79
CA ALA A 131 12.02 -8.75 11.99
C ALA A 131 10.86 -8.35 11.05
N VAL A 132 10.66 -7.04 10.84
CA VAL A 132 9.67 -6.50 9.90
C VAL A 132 10.02 -6.88 8.46
N ALA A 133 11.29 -6.73 8.07
CA ALA A 133 11.78 -7.11 6.75
C ALA A 133 11.59 -8.60 6.46
N ALA A 134 11.94 -9.48 7.41
CA ALA A 134 11.74 -10.92 7.26
C ALA A 134 10.26 -11.30 7.10
N GLU A 135 9.37 -10.63 7.85
CA GLU A 135 7.93 -10.88 7.77
C GLU A 135 7.34 -10.44 6.43
N ILE A 136 7.85 -9.36 5.86
CA ILE A 136 7.46 -8.89 4.52
C ILE A 136 7.92 -9.88 3.45
N GLU A 137 9.15 -10.38 3.55
CA GLU A 137 9.66 -11.39 2.62
C GLU A 137 8.83 -12.68 2.71
N GLU A 138 8.50 -13.13 3.92
CA GLU A 138 7.67 -14.31 4.14
C GLU A 138 6.24 -14.13 3.60
N ARG A 139 5.59 -13.00 3.90
CA ARG A 139 4.18 -12.77 3.54
C ARG A 139 3.98 -12.32 2.10
N TYR A 140 4.90 -11.50 1.59
CA TYR A 140 4.74 -10.74 0.34
C TYR A 140 5.92 -10.86 -0.62
N GLY A 141 6.98 -11.60 -0.29
CA GLY A 141 8.19 -11.71 -1.12
C GLY A 141 7.92 -12.25 -2.52
N GLY A 142 6.93 -13.14 -2.67
CA GLY A 142 6.49 -13.61 -3.99
C GLY A 142 5.85 -12.53 -4.85
N PHE A 143 5.33 -11.44 -4.26
CA PHE A 143 4.72 -10.31 -4.96
C PHE A 143 5.73 -9.19 -5.23
N LEU A 144 6.63 -8.94 -4.29
CA LEU A 144 7.64 -7.88 -4.39
C LEU A 144 8.69 -8.14 -5.47
N GLN A 145 8.82 -9.38 -5.97
CA GLN A 145 9.67 -9.72 -7.12
C GLN A 145 9.09 -9.28 -8.49
N PHE A 146 7.84 -8.79 -8.52
CA PHE A 146 7.17 -8.38 -9.76
C PHE A 146 7.15 -6.86 -10.01
N HIS A 147 7.91 -6.08 -9.22
CA HIS A 147 8.11 -4.65 -9.41
C HIS A 147 9.59 -4.31 -9.59
#